data_AF-A0A3C0Y8U7-F1
#
_entry.id   AF-A0A3C0Y8U7-F1
#
_cell.length_a   1.000
_cell.length_b   1.000
_cell.length_c   1.000
_cell.angle_alpha   90.00
_cell.angle_beta   90.00
_cell.angle_gamma   90.00
#
_symmetry.space_group_name_H-M   'P 1'
#
loop_
_entity.id
_entity.type
_entity.pdbx_description
1 polymer ?
#
loop_
_entity_poly.entity_id
_entity_poly.type
_entity_poly.pdbx_seq_one_letter_code
_entity_poly.pdbx_strand_id
1 'polypeptide(L)'
;MNKLYIHPLPVRIWHWANAIGFVLLIASGVQIRYLDLIQLMSFRTAVVAHNWIGFVLIANFFVWLGFYLFTDKIKVYHPELSPTKYFRDSWRQIQFYGYGIFRGEPNPHHPSAYHKFNPLQSMLYQIIMMLLVPLQFFTGVILWDVTRFSSMVEMFGGVRVVDTVHVLLFILFSGFMIVHIYLASLGHTQSAHFKAMVTGYEEIEDEPEQR
;
A
#
# COMPACT_ATOMS: atom_id res chain seq x y z
N MET A 1 6.83 15.98 24.40
CA MET A 1 6.67 14.96 23.33
C MET A 1 6.26 13.64 23.97
N ASN A 2 4.97 13.38 24.02
CA ASN A 2 4.44 12.08 24.43
C ASN A 2 4.63 11.03 23.31
N LYS A 3 4.95 9.79 23.70
CA LYS A 3 5.09 8.66 22.77
C LYS A 3 3.83 7.81 22.81
N LEU A 4 3.10 7.74 21.69
CA LEU A 4 1.91 6.92 21.58
C LEU A 4 2.21 5.61 20.85
N TYR A 5 1.80 4.47 21.41
CA TYR A 5 1.95 3.17 20.77
C TYR A 5 0.85 2.96 19.72
N ILE A 6 1.19 3.25 18.46
CA ILE A 6 0.23 3.30 17.35
C ILE A 6 0.39 2.09 16.39
N HIS A 7 1.56 1.45 16.35
CA HIS A 7 1.84 0.35 15.42
C HIS A 7 2.20 -0.97 16.15
N PRO A 8 1.21 -1.86 16.35
CA PRO A 8 1.45 -3.19 16.92
C PRO A 8 2.53 -3.97 16.15
N LEU A 9 3.31 -4.79 16.87
CA LEU A 9 4.39 -5.57 16.27
C LEU A 9 3.93 -6.46 15.08
N PRO A 10 2.79 -7.19 15.14
CA PRO A 10 2.33 -8.00 14.01
C PRO A 10 2.08 -7.18 12.74
N VAL A 11 1.51 -5.98 12.90
CA VAL A 11 1.23 -5.06 11.79
C VAL A 11 2.52 -4.54 11.16
N ARG A 12 3.54 -4.25 11.98
CA ARG A 12 4.87 -3.81 11.49
C ARG A 12 5.57 -4.91 10.71
N ILE A 13 5.60 -6.14 11.25
CA ILE A 13 6.22 -7.28 10.56
C ILE A 13 5.53 -7.52 9.22
N TRP A 14 4.19 -7.56 9.23
CA TRP A 14 3.40 -7.70 8.01
C TRP A 14 3.71 -6.60 6.99
N HIS A 15 3.74 -5.34 7.44
CA HIS A 15 4.02 -4.20 6.58
C HIS A 15 5.41 -4.31 5.94
N TRP A 16 6.46 -4.59 6.71
CA TRP A 16 7.82 -4.68 6.17
C TRP A 16 7.99 -5.86 5.22
N ALA A 17 7.37 -7.01 5.51
CA ALA A 17 7.31 -8.13 4.57
C ALA A 17 6.63 -7.71 3.25
N ASN A 18 5.51 -6.99 3.35
CA ASN A 18 4.78 -6.50 2.18
C ASN A 18 5.61 -5.48 1.39
N ALA A 19 6.21 -4.50 2.06
CA ALA A 19 7.03 -3.46 1.44
C ALA A 19 8.24 -4.03 0.69
N ILE A 20 8.98 -4.95 1.30
CA ILE A 20 10.12 -5.62 0.67
C ILE A 20 9.65 -6.43 -0.53
N GLY A 21 8.57 -7.21 -0.39
CA GLY A 21 8.02 -8.00 -1.50
C GLY A 21 7.59 -7.13 -2.67
N PHE A 22 6.94 -5.99 -2.42
CA PHE A 22 6.53 -5.05 -3.47
C PHE A 22 7.73 -4.51 -4.25
N VAL A 23 8.79 -4.08 -3.55
CA VAL A 23 10.02 -3.60 -4.18
C VAL A 23 10.64 -4.68 -5.06
N LEU A 24 10.72 -5.91 -4.57
CA LEU A 24 11.28 -7.03 -5.34
C LEU A 24 10.41 -7.42 -6.54
N LEU A 25 9.08 -7.38 -6.42
CA LEU A 25 8.16 -7.61 -7.54
C LEU A 25 8.27 -6.52 -8.60
N ILE A 26 8.37 -5.25 -8.20
CA ILE A 26 8.59 -4.14 -9.13
C ILE A 26 9.91 -4.32 -9.85
N ALA A 27 11.00 -4.58 -9.13
CA ALA A 27 12.33 -4.77 -9.72
C ALA A 27 12.36 -5.94 -10.71
N SER A 28 11.83 -7.09 -10.32
CA SER A 28 11.76 -8.27 -11.21
C SER A 28 10.79 -8.07 -12.37
N GLY A 29 9.66 -7.38 -12.17
CA GLY A 29 8.70 -7.06 -13.23
C GLY A 29 9.27 -6.10 -14.28
N VAL A 30 10.00 -5.07 -13.84
CA VAL A 30 10.77 -4.17 -14.73
C VAL A 30 11.76 -4.99 -15.56
N GLN A 31 12.51 -5.89 -14.92
CA GLN A 31 13.49 -6.72 -15.61
C GLN A 31 12.84 -7.67 -16.63
N ILE A 32 11.70 -8.28 -16.30
CA ILE A 32 10.95 -9.16 -17.22
C ILE A 32 10.44 -8.35 -18.42
N ARG A 33 9.98 -7.11 -18.20
CA ARG A 33 9.38 -6.27 -19.24
C ARG A 33 10.41 -5.62 -20.16
N TYR A 34 11.55 -5.20 -19.61
CA TYR A 34 12.59 -4.42 -20.29
C TYR A 34 13.92 -5.18 -20.35
N LEU A 35 13.88 -6.40 -20.91
CA LEU A 35 15.01 -7.32 -20.98
C LEU A 35 16.29 -6.70 -21.55
N ASP A 36 16.17 -5.81 -22.54
CA ASP A 36 17.32 -5.20 -23.23
C ASP A 36 17.91 -3.99 -22.48
N LEU A 37 17.21 -3.46 -21.48
CA LEU A 37 17.64 -2.27 -20.72
C LEU A 37 18.26 -2.64 -19.37
N ILE A 38 17.81 -3.73 -18.75
CA ILE A 38 18.19 -4.10 -17.38
C ILE A 38 18.53 -5.59 -17.33
N GLN A 39 19.82 -5.90 -17.13
CA GLN A 39 20.35 -7.27 -17.11
C GLN A 39 20.97 -7.64 -15.75
N LEU A 40 20.21 -7.48 -14.66
CA LEU A 40 20.70 -7.82 -13.31
C LEU A 40 20.84 -9.34 -13.11
N MET A 41 20.05 -10.15 -13.81
CA MET A 41 20.08 -11.62 -13.77
C MET A 41 19.51 -12.22 -15.06
N SER A 42 19.51 -13.55 -15.20
CA SER A 42 18.89 -14.20 -16.36
C SER A 42 17.36 -14.02 -16.35
N PHE A 43 16.74 -13.96 -17.54
CA PHE A 43 15.28 -13.88 -17.69
C PHE A 43 14.55 -14.98 -16.91
N ARG A 44 15.08 -16.22 -16.99
CA ARG A 44 14.52 -17.36 -16.26
C ARG A 44 14.55 -17.14 -14.75
N THR A 45 15.67 -16.66 -14.21
CA THR A 45 15.79 -16.37 -12.78
C THR A 45 14.84 -15.26 -12.37
N ALA A 46 14.71 -14.20 -13.17
CA ALA A 46 13.80 -13.09 -12.89
C ALA A 46 12.34 -13.57 -12.82
N VAL A 47 11.88 -14.39 -13.79
CA VAL A 47 10.53 -14.96 -13.79
C VAL A 47 10.29 -15.87 -12.58
N VAL A 48 11.24 -16.77 -12.28
CA VAL A 48 11.10 -17.67 -11.12
C VAL A 48 11.06 -16.90 -9.81
N ALA A 49 11.94 -15.90 -9.64
CA ALA A 49 11.95 -15.05 -8.46
C ALA A 49 10.63 -14.27 -8.34
N HIS A 50 10.16 -13.64 -9.42
CA HIS A 50 8.91 -12.88 -9.45
C HIS A 50 7.72 -13.74 -9.00
N ASN A 51 7.62 -14.97 -9.53
CA ASN A 51 6.54 -15.89 -9.17
C ASN A 51 6.58 -16.28 -7.68
N TRP A 52 7.76 -16.66 -7.17
CA TRP A 52 7.90 -17.05 -5.75
C TRP A 52 7.60 -15.88 -4.81
N ILE A 53 8.12 -14.68 -5.09
CA ILE A 53 7.82 -13.49 -4.30
C ILE A 53 6.33 -13.18 -4.35
N GLY A 54 5.70 -13.33 -5.53
CA GLY A 54 4.26 -13.15 -5.72
C GLY A 54 3.46 -14.09 -4.82
N PHE A 55 3.78 -15.38 -4.80
CA PHE A 55 3.12 -16.36 -3.91
C PHE A 55 3.33 -16.07 -2.43
N VAL A 56 4.54 -15.66 -2.03
CA VAL A 56 4.82 -15.25 -0.64
C VAL A 56 3.95 -14.06 -0.25
N LEU A 57 3.81 -13.06 -1.13
CA LEU A 57 2.97 -11.90 -0.86
C LEU A 57 1.48 -12.23 -0.85
N ILE A 58 1.01 -13.12 -1.72
CA ILE A 58 -0.36 -13.64 -1.69
C ILE A 58 -0.63 -14.31 -0.35
N ALA A 59 0.26 -15.18 0.12
CA ALA A 59 0.12 -15.83 1.42
C ALA A 59 0.13 -14.80 2.57
N ASN A 60 1.05 -13.84 2.54
CA ASN A 60 1.13 -12.76 3.53
C ASN A 60 -0.14 -11.90 3.55
N PHE A 61 -0.75 -11.65 2.39
CA PHE A 61 -2.03 -10.97 2.27
C PHE A 61 -3.16 -11.76 2.92
N PHE A 62 -3.26 -13.07 2.70
CA PHE A 62 -4.30 -13.89 3.33
C PHE A 62 -4.14 -14.02 4.85
N VAL A 63 -2.90 -14.06 5.35
CA VAL A 63 -2.63 -14.00 6.80
C VAL A 63 -3.16 -12.69 7.39
N TRP A 64 -2.87 -11.57 6.72
CA TRP A 64 -3.39 -10.27 7.12
C TRP A 64 -4.91 -10.18 6.98
N LEU A 65 -5.49 -10.72 5.90
CA LEU A 65 -6.93 -10.71 5.68
C LEU A 65 -7.64 -11.52 6.77
N GLY A 66 -7.10 -12.68 7.17
CA GLY A 66 -7.60 -13.44 8.31
C GLY A 66 -7.52 -12.63 9.60
N PHE A 67 -6.36 -12.05 9.91
CA PHE A 67 -6.23 -11.17 11.07
C PHE A 67 -7.22 -10.00 11.04
N TYR A 68 -7.41 -9.39 9.87
CA TYR A 68 -8.32 -8.28 9.61
C TYR A 68 -9.78 -8.69 9.78
N LEU A 69 -10.20 -9.88 9.34
CA LEU A 69 -11.59 -10.32 9.44
C LEU A 69 -11.97 -10.85 10.85
N PHE A 70 -11.02 -11.36 11.62
CA PHE A 70 -11.28 -12.05 12.89
C PHE A 70 -10.89 -11.26 14.15
N THR A 71 -10.34 -10.04 14.04
CA THR A 71 -9.90 -9.26 15.22
C THR A 71 -10.74 -8.00 15.43
N ASP A 72 -11.38 -7.83 16.59
CA ASP A 72 -12.24 -6.68 16.93
C ASP A 72 -11.58 -5.28 16.89
N LYS A 73 -10.26 -5.20 16.62
CA LYS A 73 -9.54 -3.93 16.34
C LYS A 73 -9.87 -3.32 14.97
N ILE A 74 -10.77 -3.95 14.21
CA ILE A 74 -11.30 -3.58 12.89
C ILE A 74 -11.81 -2.13 12.80
N LYS A 75 -12.45 -1.60 13.86
CA LYS A 75 -13.13 -0.28 13.81
C LYS A 75 -12.20 0.89 13.45
N VAL A 76 -10.89 0.76 13.67
CA VAL A 76 -9.89 1.80 13.36
C VAL A 76 -9.69 1.98 11.86
N TYR A 77 -9.97 0.95 11.05
CA TYR A 77 -9.76 0.96 9.60
C TYR A 77 -11.03 1.23 8.80
N HIS A 78 -12.19 1.33 9.46
CA HIS A 78 -13.44 1.67 8.76
C HIS A 78 -13.55 3.17 8.58
N PRO A 79 -13.87 3.64 7.36
CA PRO A 79 -14.19 5.04 7.14
C PRO A 79 -15.39 5.46 7.99
N GLU A 80 -15.41 6.73 8.42
CA GLU A 80 -16.56 7.29 9.12
C GLU A 80 -17.85 7.02 8.34
N LEU A 81 -18.91 6.59 9.04
CA LEU A 81 -20.18 6.16 8.44
C LEU A 81 -20.95 7.26 7.68
N SER A 82 -20.46 8.51 7.69
CA SER A 82 -21.05 9.64 6.97
C SER A 82 -20.28 9.92 5.66
N PRO A 83 -20.81 9.51 4.49
CA PRO A 83 -20.12 9.69 3.21
C PRO A 83 -19.83 11.15 2.88
N THR A 84 -20.73 12.06 3.27
CA THR A 84 -20.62 13.50 2.99
C THR A 84 -19.48 14.15 3.76
N LYS A 85 -19.32 13.80 5.05
CA LYS A 85 -18.21 14.29 5.88
C LYS A 85 -16.88 13.73 5.38
N TYR A 86 -16.87 12.44 5.07
CA TYR A 86 -15.71 11.75 4.56
C TYR A 86 -15.17 12.33 3.25
N PHE A 87 -16.06 12.65 2.29
CA PHE A 87 -15.69 13.26 1.03
C PHE A 87 -15.13 14.67 1.22
N ARG A 88 -15.77 15.48 2.08
CA ARG A 88 -15.30 16.84 2.39
C ARG A 88 -13.91 16.83 3.02
N ASP A 89 -13.67 15.93 3.98
CA ASP A 89 -12.39 15.87 4.68
C ASP A 89 -11.29 15.25 3.81
N SER A 90 -11.63 14.30 2.92
CA SER A 90 -10.72 13.82 1.87
C SER A 90 -10.33 14.94 0.90
N TRP A 91 -11.29 15.77 0.48
CA TRP A 91 -11.03 16.91 -0.41
C TRP A 91 -10.12 17.95 0.24
N ARG A 92 -10.34 18.28 1.52
CA ARG A 92 -9.46 19.16 2.29
C ARG A 92 -8.03 18.62 2.35
N GLN A 93 -7.88 17.30 2.52
CA GLN A 93 -6.56 16.67 2.52
C GLN A 93 -5.89 16.74 1.14
N ILE A 94 -6.64 16.61 0.04
CA ILE A 94 -6.13 16.81 -1.33
C ILE A 94 -5.63 18.24 -1.51
N GLN A 95 -6.42 19.23 -1.10
CA GLN A 95 -6.03 20.64 -1.20
C GLN A 95 -4.78 20.95 -0.36
N PHE A 96 -4.69 20.36 0.84
CA PHE A 96 -3.52 20.47 1.70
C PHE A 96 -2.26 19.91 1.03
N TYR A 97 -2.30 18.65 0.56
CA TYR A 97 -1.14 18.04 -0.10
C TYR A 97 -0.79 18.70 -1.44
N GLY A 98 -1.79 19.18 -2.18
CA GLY A 98 -1.58 19.80 -3.48
C GLY A 98 -1.05 21.24 -3.41
N TYR A 99 -1.41 22.00 -2.37
CA TYR A 99 -1.10 23.43 -2.31
C TYR A 99 -0.83 23.95 -0.89
N GLY A 100 -1.63 23.55 0.11
CA GLY A 100 -1.52 24.05 1.48
C GLY A 100 -0.17 23.80 2.14
N ILE A 101 0.45 22.64 1.86
CA ILE A 101 1.77 22.27 2.40
C ILE A 101 2.87 23.24 1.97
N PHE A 102 2.81 23.76 0.74
CA PHE A 102 3.77 24.74 0.23
C PHE A 102 3.57 26.14 0.82
N ARG A 103 2.38 26.42 1.36
CA ARG A 103 2.09 27.64 2.12
C ARG A 103 2.40 27.53 3.62
N GLY A 104 2.80 26.35 4.10
CA GLY A 104 2.99 26.11 5.53
C GLY A 104 1.68 26.09 6.32
N GLU A 105 0.55 25.75 5.68
CA GLU A 105 -0.70 25.55 6.39
C GLU A 105 -0.59 24.39 7.38
N PRO A 106 -1.34 24.39 8.51
CA PRO A 106 -1.35 23.26 9.42
C PRO A 106 -2.06 22.06 8.78
N ASN A 107 -1.58 20.84 9.06
CA ASN A 107 -2.22 19.62 8.57
C ASN A 107 -3.65 19.52 9.14
N PRO A 108 -4.69 19.40 8.30
CA PRO A 108 -6.08 19.32 8.76
C PRO A 108 -6.39 18.06 9.58
N HIS A 109 -5.50 17.05 9.58
CA HIS A 109 -5.67 15.81 10.34
C HIS A 109 -4.61 15.66 11.45
N HIS A 110 -5.08 15.38 12.67
CA HIS A 110 -4.25 15.11 13.83
C HIS A 110 -4.41 13.63 14.25
N PRO A 111 -3.32 12.82 14.21
CA PRO A 111 -3.41 11.40 14.52
C PRO A 111 -3.78 11.14 15.98
N SER A 112 -4.68 10.19 16.23
CA SER A 112 -4.95 9.65 17.57
C SER A 112 -4.98 8.13 17.55
N ALA A 113 -4.96 7.48 18.72
CA ALA A 113 -4.98 6.01 18.84
C ALA A 113 -6.18 5.36 18.11
N TYR A 114 -7.29 6.09 17.97
CA TYR A 114 -8.52 5.63 17.32
C TYR A 114 -8.75 6.27 15.94
N HIS A 115 -8.09 7.39 15.62
CA HIS A 115 -8.10 8.04 14.30
C HIS A 115 -6.68 8.18 13.77
N LYS A 116 -6.15 7.07 13.27
CA LYS A 116 -4.76 6.95 12.82
C LYS A 116 -4.53 7.51 11.42
N PHE A 117 -5.50 7.35 10.54
CA PHE A 117 -5.39 7.74 9.14
C PHE A 117 -6.28 8.93 8.85
N ASN A 118 -5.78 9.84 8.03
CA ASN A 118 -6.67 10.83 7.43
C ASN A 118 -7.66 10.12 6.49
N PRO A 119 -8.84 10.73 6.22
CA PRO A 119 -9.86 10.10 5.38
C PRO A 119 -9.36 9.66 4.00
N LEU A 120 -8.46 10.44 3.38
CA LEU A 120 -7.89 10.08 2.08
C LEU A 120 -6.99 8.83 2.19
N GLN A 121 -6.16 8.72 3.22
CA GLN A 121 -5.30 7.58 3.48
C GLN A 121 -6.09 6.32 3.80
N SER A 122 -7.15 6.43 4.61
CA SER A 122 -8.04 5.30 4.93
C SER A 122 -8.76 4.77 3.68
N MET A 123 -9.26 5.67 2.83
CA MET A 123 -9.91 5.30 1.56
C MET A 123 -8.92 4.59 0.65
N LEU A 124 -7.74 5.18 0.47
CA LEU A 124 -6.72 4.66 -0.41
C LEU A 124 -6.24 3.29 0.07
N TYR A 125 -6.08 3.11 1.39
CA TYR A 125 -5.77 1.82 1.98
C TYR A 125 -6.82 0.76 1.60
N GLN A 126 -8.11 1.06 1.75
CA GLN A 126 -9.17 0.12 1.42
C GLN A 126 -9.20 -0.22 -0.07
N ILE A 127 -9.08 0.78 -0.95
CA ILE A 127 -9.04 0.57 -2.41
C ILE A 127 -7.82 -0.28 -2.80
N ILE A 128 -6.64 0.04 -2.27
CA ILE A 128 -5.42 -0.68 -2.57
C ILE A 128 -5.53 -2.11 -2.07
N MET A 129 -5.81 -2.30 -0.78
CA MET A 129 -5.75 -3.61 -0.14
C MET A 129 -6.90 -4.52 -0.53
N MET A 130 -8.12 -4.00 -0.71
CA MET A 130 -9.30 -4.84 -0.95
C MET A 130 -9.65 -5.00 -2.44
N LEU A 131 -9.12 -4.15 -3.31
CA LEU A 131 -9.43 -4.20 -4.75
C LEU A 131 -8.17 -4.37 -5.60
N LEU A 132 -7.24 -3.42 -5.55
CA LEU A 132 -6.12 -3.38 -6.51
C LEU A 132 -5.09 -4.50 -6.28
N VAL A 133 -4.74 -4.78 -5.02
CA VAL A 133 -3.79 -5.85 -4.67
C VAL A 133 -4.34 -7.23 -5.00
N PRO A 134 -5.60 -7.59 -4.63
CA PRO A 134 -6.22 -8.82 -5.08
C PRO A 134 -6.28 -8.95 -6.60
N LEU A 135 -6.56 -7.85 -7.32
CA LEU A 135 -6.57 -7.84 -8.78
C LEU A 135 -5.18 -8.08 -9.38
N GLN A 136 -4.11 -7.50 -8.81
CA GLN A 136 -2.72 -7.78 -9.20
C GLN A 136 -2.37 -9.25 -9.01
N PHE A 137 -2.76 -9.84 -7.87
CA PHE A 137 -2.53 -11.25 -7.59
C PHE A 137 -3.31 -12.15 -8.54
N PHE A 138 -4.59 -11.83 -8.78
CA PHE A 138 -5.44 -12.60 -9.68
C PHE A 138 -4.87 -12.65 -11.10
N THR A 139 -4.52 -11.49 -11.65
CA THR A 139 -3.88 -11.40 -12.97
C THR A 139 -2.53 -12.12 -12.99
N GLY A 140 -1.72 -12.01 -11.94
CA GLY A 140 -0.44 -12.72 -11.83
C GLY A 140 -0.59 -14.24 -11.80
N VAL A 141 -1.57 -14.77 -11.07
CA VAL A 141 -1.84 -16.22 -11.00
C VAL A 141 -2.29 -16.77 -12.35
N ILE A 142 -3.11 -16.03 -13.10
CA ILE A 142 -3.51 -16.43 -14.46
C ILE A 142 -2.28 -16.47 -15.38
N LEU A 143 -1.41 -15.46 -15.32
CA LEU A 143 -0.21 -15.37 -16.16
C LEU A 143 0.87 -16.38 -15.76
N TRP A 144 0.89 -16.84 -14.51
CA TRP A 144 1.84 -17.83 -14.03
C TRP A 144 1.73 -19.19 -14.74
N ASP A 145 0.50 -19.63 -15.02
CA ASP A 145 0.22 -20.88 -15.76
C ASP A 145 -0.95 -20.67 -16.74
N VAL A 146 -0.64 -19.99 -17.85
CA VAL A 146 -1.59 -19.68 -18.93
C VAL A 146 -2.28 -20.94 -19.48
N THR A 147 -1.58 -22.09 -19.47
CA THR A 147 -2.13 -23.35 -19.96
C THR A 147 -3.19 -23.93 -19.03
N ARG A 148 -2.93 -23.91 -17.72
CA ARG A 148 -3.89 -24.36 -16.70
C ARG A 148 -5.11 -23.44 -16.61
N PHE A 149 -4.92 -22.14 -16.80
CA PHE A 149 -5.99 -21.14 -16.72
C PHE A 149 -6.52 -20.69 -18.08
N SER A 150 -6.37 -21.50 -19.13
CA SER A 150 -6.75 -21.14 -20.51
C SER A 150 -8.21 -20.70 -20.65
N SER A 151 -9.14 -21.36 -19.96
CA SER A 151 -10.56 -20.98 -19.95
C SER A 151 -10.81 -19.57 -19.38
N MET A 152 -10.10 -19.20 -18.32
CA MET A 152 -10.17 -17.85 -17.75
C MET A 152 -9.53 -16.83 -18.69
N VAL A 153 -8.38 -17.17 -19.27
CA VAL A 153 -7.68 -16.33 -20.25
C VAL A 153 -8.59 -15.99 -21.43
N GLU A 154 -9.27 -17.00 -22.00
CA GLU A 154 -10.22 -16.80 -23.10
C GLU A 154 -11.40 -15.93 -22.68
N MET A 155 -11.98 -16.18 -21.50
CA MET A 155 -13.09 -15.40 -20.96
C MET A 155 -12.76 -13.89 -20.82
N PHE A 156 -11.52 -13.55 -20.46
CA PHE A 156 -11.07 -12.16 -20.31
C PHE A 156 -10.55 -11.52 -21.61
N GLY A 157 -10.67 -12.18 -22.76
CA GLY A 157 -10.25 -11.64 -24.06
C GLY A 157 -8.81 -11.96 -24.47
N GLY A 158 -8.21 -12.98 -23.84
CA GLY A 158 -6.90 -13.52 -24.19
C GLY A 158 -5.75 -13.01 -23.32
N VAL A 159 -4.58 -13.65 -23.49
CA VAL A 159 -3.37 -13.40 -22.68
C VAL A 159 -2.95 -11.93 -22.72
N ARG A 160 -3.08 -11.29 -23.89
CA ARG A 160 -2.70 -9.88 -24.07
C ARG A 160 -3.50 -8.93 -23.19
N VAL A 161 -4.80 -9.20 -22.98
CA VAL A 161 -5.64 -8.36 -22.13
C VAL A 161 -5.23 -8.52 -20.67
N VAL A 162 -5.07 -9.77 -20.20
CA VAL A 162 -4.65 -10.06 -18.82
C VAL A 162 -3.27 -9.45 -18.52
N ASP A 163 -2.30 -9.61 -19.43
CA ASP A 163 -0.97 -9.01 -19.34
C ASP A 163 -1.03 -7.48 -19.31
N THR A 164 -1.85 -6.87 -20.17
CA THR A 164 -2.01 -5.41 -20.17
C THR A 164 -2.56 -4.90 -18.84
N VAL A 165 -3.58 -5.55 -18.27
CA VAL A 165 -4.11 -5.19 -16.94
C VAL A 165 -3.04 -5.34 -15.86
N HIS A 166 -2.29 -6.45 -15.87
CA HIS A 166 -1.20 -6.69 -14.92
C HIS A 166 -0.11 -5.62 -14.99
N VAL A 167 0.27 -5.20 -16.20
CA VAL A 167 1.27 -4.15 -16.42
C VAL A 167 0.75 -2.77 -16.01
N LEU A 168 -0.52 -2.45 -16.29
CA LEU A 168 -1.13 -1.18 -15.86
C LEU A 168 -1.16 -1.05 -14.34
N LEU A 169 -1.51 -2.13 -13.65
CA LEU A 169 -1.47 -2.18 -12.19
C LEU A 169 -0.04 -2.09 -11.66
N PHE A 170 0.93 -2.75 -12.30
CA PHE A 170 2.35 -2.58 -11.99
C PHE A 170 2.80 -1.11 -12.09
N ILE A 171 2.39 -0.38 -13.13
CA ILE A 171 2.70 1.05 -13.28
C ILE A 171 2.06 1.85 -12.14
N LEU A 172 0.79 1.58 -11.83
CA LEU A 172 0.06 2.22 -10.72
C LEU A 172 0.78 1.98 -9.39
N PHE A 173 1.16 0.73 -9.08
CA PHE A 173 1.84 0.38 -7.84
C PHE A 173 3.25 0.96 -7.74
N SER A 174 3.96 1.07 -8.86
CA SER A 174 5.25 1.76 -8.91
C SER A 174 5.10 3.23 -8.56
N GLY A 175 4.11 3.92 -9.14
CA GLY A 175 3.79 5.31 -8.80
C GLY A 175 3.33 5.47 -7.35
N PHE A 176 2.48 4.56 -6.86
CA PHE A 176 2.05 4.53 -5.46
C PHE A 176 3.23 4.42 -4.51
N MET A 177 4.22 3.56 -4.79
CA MET A 177 5.40 3.41 -3.93
C MET A 177 6.19 4.71 -3.80
N ILE A 178 6.38 5.44 -4.90
CA ILE A 178 7.07 6.74 -4.92
C ILE A 178 6.31 7.75 -4.05
N VAL A 179 5.00 7.89 -4.28
CA VAL A 179 4.15 8.82 -3.52
C VAL A 179 4.08 8.42 -2.04
N HIS A 180 3.98 7.12 -1.74
CA HIS A 180 3.92 6.61 -0.39
C HIS A 180 5.18 6.94 0.41
N ILE A 181 6.36 6.70 -0.16
CA ILE A 181 7.64 7.03 0.47
C ILE A 181 7.78 8.55 0.64
N TYR A 182 7.38 9.33 -0.36
CA TYR A 182 7.38 10.79 -0.27
C TYR A 182 6.50 11.28 0.88
N LEU A 183 5.23 10.87 0.94
CA LEU A 183 4.32 11.26 2.02
C LEU A 183 4.80 10.78 3.39
N ALA A 184 5.43 9.60 3.49
CA ALA A 184 6.03 9.11 4.73
C ALA A 184 7.21 9.98 5.21
N SER A 185 7.83 10.76 4.31
CA SER A 185 8.88 11.73 4.66
C SER A 185 8.36 13.11 5.09
N LEU A 186 7.04 13.36 5.02
CA LEU A 186 6.43 14.65 5.37
C LEU A 186 5.94 14.75 6.82
N GLY A 187 6.54 13.98 7.73
CA GLY A 187 6.28 14.11 9.17
C GLY A 187 6.99 15.31 9.80
N HIS A 188 6.86 15.47 11.12
CA HIS A 188 7.58 16.50 11.90
C HIS A 188 9.10 16.44 11.69
N THR A 189 9.63 15.25 11.42
CA THR A 189 10.94 15.05 10.80
C THR A 189 10.81 14.09 9.63
N GLN A 190 11.74 14.16 8.66
CA GLN A 190 11.75 13.25 7.50
C GLN A 190 11.81 11.76 7.87
N SER A 191 12.30 11.45 9.07
CA SER A 191 12.42 10.09 9.59
C SER A 191 11.29 9.68 10.55
N ALA A 192 10.38 10.59 10.91
CA ALA A 192 9.38 10.40 11.96
C ALA A 192 8.53 9.14 11.74
N HIS A 193 7.82 9.08 10.61
CA HIS A 193 6.92 7.97 10.31
C HIS A 193 7.69 6.67 10.04
N PHE A 194 8.89 6.74 9.45
CA PHE A 194 9.76 5.57 9.29
C PHE A 194 10.18 5.00 10.65
N LYS A 195 10.61 5.85 11.58
CA LYS A 195 10.94 5.44 12.96
C LYS A 195 9.72 4.86 13.66
N ALA A 196 8.54 5.45 13.52
CA ALA A 196 7.31 4.91 14.09
C ALA A 196 6.97 3.51 13.56
N MET A 197 7.23 3.26 12.27
CA MET A 197 7.07 1.93 11.66
C MET A 197 8.13 0.92 12.09
N VAL A 198 9.29 1.36 12.58
CA VAL A 198 10.34 0.50 13.13
C VAL A 198 10.15 0.26 14.63
N THR A 199 9.81 1.28 15.41
CA THR A 199 9.74 1.22 16.89
C THR A 199 8.34 0.90 17.41
N GLY A 200 7.30 1.25 16.66
CA GLY A 200 5.90 1.13 17.08
C GLY A 200 5.32 2.39 17.71
N TYR A 201 6.18 3.37 18.04
CA TYR A 201 5.83 4.58 18.78
C TYR A 201 5.90 5.81 17.87
N GLU A 202 4.84 6.61 17.89
CA GLU A 202 4.80 7.91 17.22
C GLU A 202 4.96 9.02 18.26
N GLU A 203 5.79 10.01 17.95
CA GLU A 203 5.99 11.19 18.79
C GLU A 203 4.91 12.21 18.44
N ILE A 204 4.08 12.56 19.42
CA ILE A 204 3.01 13.55 19.26
C ILE A 204 3.49 14.83 19.95
N GLU A 205 3.30 15.96 19.28
CA GLU A 205 3.43 17.27 19.93
C GLU A 205 2.31 17.38 20.97
N ASP A 206 2.68 17.79 22.19
CA ASP A 206 1.71 17.91 23.27
C ASP A 206 0.69 19.00 22.87
N GLU A 207 -0.60 18.65 22.78
CA GLU A 207 -1.65 19.68 22.68
C GLU A 207 -1.45 20.63 23.87
N PRO A 208 -1.36 21.96 23.65
CA PRO A 208 -1.35 22.87 24.78
C PRO A 208 -2.65 22.62 25.55
N GLU A 209 -2.52 22.27 26.84
CA GLU A 209 -3.64 22.18 27.79
C GLU A 209 -4.57 23.36 27.50
N GLN A 210 -5.75 23.08 26.95
CA GLN A 210 -6.82 24.06 26.89
C GLN A 210 -7.23 24.31 28.34
N ARG A 211 -6.62 25.32 28.96
CA ARG A 211 -7.05 25.94 30.20
C ARG A 211 -8.35 26.72 30.00
#